data_AF-A0A3P6RND7-F1
#
_entry.id   AF-A0A3P6RND7-F1
#
_cell.length_a   1.000
_cell.length_b   1.000
_cell.length_c   1.000
_cell.angle_alpha   90.00
_cell.angle_beta   90.00
_cell.angle_gamma   90.00
#
_symmetry.space_group_name_H-M   'P 1'
#
loop_
_entity.id
_entity.type
_entity.pdbx_description
1 polymer ?
#
loop_
_entity_poly.entity_id
_entity_poly.type
_entity_poly.pdbx_seq_one_letter_code
_entity_poly.pdbx_strand_id
1 'polypeptide(L)'
;MLASLWFYMTPQPPKPAMHDIVMGTWNSGPRNAAAGYTGPIFGPTSLIINNECNGEDKDEPGGPGESRRIKAFKWFCSYFGVPAGADKLLTCKDMPVKLDALRYNYSYQPDWSSTWREEPCNCAPAGYGGLIPYFDPAYYPQKFVQMNERNRLRCVASVYANPSMYSLNNSTSPCLDH
;
A
#
# COMPACT_ATOMS: atom_id res chain seq x y z
N MET A 1 8.80 18.46 -0.59
CA MET A 1 9.55 17.37 -1.26
C MET A 1 9.54 16.07 -0.46
N LEU A 2 9.85 16.08 0.85
CA LEU A 2 9.93 14.85 1.66
C LEU A 2 8.61 14.05 1.75
N ALA A 3 7.46 14.71 1.87
CA ALA A 3 6.16 14.03 1.95
C ALA A 3 5.80 13.27 0.65
N SER A 4 6.05 13.87 -0.52
CA SER A 4 5.80 13.24 -1.82
C SER A 4 6.71 12.04 -2.05
N LEU A 5 8.00 12.14 -1.68
CA LEU A 5 8.93 11.03 -1.77
C LEU A 5 8.54 9.91 -0.79
N TRP A 6 8.15 10.26 0.44
CA TRP A 6 7.64 9.29 1.40
C TRP A 6 6.42 8.53 0.85
N PHE A 7 5.43 9.23 0.29
CA PHE A 7 4.27 8.61 -0.34
C PHE A 7 4.67 7.70 -1.51
N TYR A 8 5.64 8.11 -2.33
CA TYR A 8 6.15 7.31 -3.45
C TYR A 8 6.88 6.03 -3.02
N MET A 9 7.60 6.08 -1.90
CA MET A 9 8.42 4.98 -1.39
C MET A 9 7.71 4.06 -0.40
N THR A 10 6.53 4.43 0.10
CA THR A 10 5.90 3.76 1.25
C THR A 10 4.67 2.97 0.82
N PRO A 11 4.67 1.64 0.97
CA PRO A 11 3.49 0.80 0.71
C PRO A 11 2.41 1.02 1.78
N GLN A 12 1.16 0.86 1.38
CA GLN A 12 -0.02 0.92 2.26
C GLN A 12 -0.88 -0.30 1.98
N PRO A 13 -0.69 -1.42 2.71
CA PRO A 13 -1.35 -2.69 2.38
C PRO A 13 -2.86 -2.55 2.16
N PRO A 14 -3.38 -3.06 1.03
CA PRO A 14 -2.74 -3.96 0.07
C PRO A 14 -1.96 -3.28 -1.08
N LYS A 15 -1.88 -1.94 -1.09
CA LYS A 15 -1.21 -1.17 -2.13
C LYS A 15 0.33 -1.30 -1.97
N PRO A 16 1.08 -1.64 -3.03
CA PRO A 16 2.54 -1.60 -3.00
C PRO A 16 3.04 -0.15 -3.01
N ALA A 17 4.34 0.05 -2.83
CA ALA A 17 4.96 1.35 -3.09
C ALA A 17 4.94 1.63 -4.61
N MET A 18 4.71 2.88 -5.00
CA MET A 18 4.78 3.28 -6.42
C MET A 18 6.19 3.07 -6.99
N HIS A 19 7.22 3.29 -6.17
CA HIS A 19 8.60 2.95 -6.52
C HIS A 19 8.75 1.49 -6.94
N ASP A 20 8.19 0.55 -6.17
CA ASP A 20 8.37 -0.89 -6.45
C ASP A 20 7.60 -1.33 -7.69
N ILE A 21 6.53 -0.61 -8.07
CA ILE A 21 5.86 -0.78 -9.36
C ILE A 21 6.80 -0.43 -10.51
N VAL A 22 7.44 0.75 -10.44
CA VAL A 22 8.36 1.21 -11.50
C VAL A 22 9.63 0.36 -11.55
N MET A 23 10.09 -0.16 -10.41
CA MET A 23 11.22 -1.11 -10.36
C MET A 23 10.82 -2.54 -10.77
N GLY A 24 9.54 -2.83 -10.93
CA GLY A 24 9.03 -4.15 -11.30
C GLY A 24 9.12 -5.21 -10.20
N THR A 25 9.33 -4.82 -8.94
CA THR A 25 9.49 -5.73 -7.79
C THR A 25 8.24 -5.81 -6.90
N TRP A 26 7.07 -5.58 -7.49
CA TRP A 26 5.79 -5.51 -6.80
C TRP A 26 4.94 -6.75 -7.07
N ASN A 27 4.02 -7.05 -6.16
CA ASN A 27 3.04 -8.11 -6.35
C ASN A 27 1.69 -7.54 -6.81
N SER A 28 1.31 -7.84 -8.04
CA SER A 28 0.02 -7.42 -8.60
C SER A 28 -1.10 -8.44 -8.36
N GLY A 29 -0.77 -9.65 -7.91
CA GLY A 29 -1.67 -10.79 -7.85
C GLY A 29 -1.80 -11.54 -9.19
N PRO A 30 -2.17 -12.82 -9.16
CA PRO A 30 -2.08 -13.70 -10.32
C PRO A 30 -2.95 -13.27 -11.51
N ARG A 31 -4.16 -12.75 -11.25
CA ARG A 31 -5.08 -12.27 -12.32
C ARG A 31 -4.54 -11.04 -13.04
N ASN A 32 -3.95 -10.11 -12.30
CA ASN A 32 -3.37 -8.90 -12.88
C ASN A 32 -2.08 -9.23 -13.64
N ALA A 33 -1.22 -10.08 -13.07
CA ALA A 33 -0.02 -10.55 -13.74
C ALA A 33 -0.33 -11.26 -15.06
N ALA A 34 -1.34 -12.15 -15.08
CA ALA A 34 -1.79 -12.82 -16.31
C ALA A 34 -2.33 -11.85 -17.38
N ALA A 35 -2.84 -10.68 -16.98
CA ALA A 35 -3.29 -9.63 -17.89
C ALA A 35 -2.16 -8.67 -18.35
N GLY A 36 -0.93 -8.89 -17.89
CA GLY A 36 0.25 -8.08 -18.21
C GLY A 36 0.54 -6.96 -17.21
N TYR A 37 -0.25 -6.82 -16.14
CA TYR A 37 0.00 -5.84 -15.07
C TYR A 37 1.03 -6.37 -14.09
N THR A 38 2.26 -6.53 -14.54
CA THR A 38 3.42 -6.98 -13.75
C THR A 38 4.69 -6.35 -14.32
N GLY A 39 5.79 -6.41 -13.58
CA GLY A 39 7.05 -5.79 -13.99
C GLY A 39 7.00 -4.26 -13.96
N PRO A 40 7.99 -3.59 -14.58
CA PRO A 40 8.15 -2.13 -14.53
C PRO A 40 7.12 -1.44 -15.43
N ILE A 41 6.02 -0.94 -14.85
CA ILE A 41 4.92 -0.30 -15.58
C ILE A 41 4.43 0.97 -14.87
N PHE A 42 3.65 1.81 -15.55
CA PHE A 42 3.20 3.10 -14.99
C PHE A 42 1.76 3.08 -14.47
N GLY A 43 0.84 2.40 -15.18
CA GLY A 43 -0.61 2.49 -14.93
C GLY A 43 -1.07 2.30 -13.48
N PRO A 44 -0.60 1.27 -12.75
CA PRO A 44 -0.99 1.06 -11.36
C PRO A 44 -0.64 2.22 -10.41
N THR A 45 0.29 3.10 -10.77
CA THR A 45 0.59 4.29 -9.94
C THR A 45 -0.58 5.27 -9.90
N SER A 46 -1.31 5.45 -11.00
CA SER A 46 -2.55 6.26 -11.05
C SER A 46 -3.64 5.70 -10.15
N LEU A 47 -3.71 4.37 -10.03
CA LEU A 47 -4.63 3.69 -9.11
C LEU A 47 -4.28 4.01 -7.65
N ILE A 48 -3.00 3.95 -7.29
CA ILE A 48 -2.53 4.25 -5.93
C ILE A 48 -2.79 5.71 -5.55
N ILE A 49 -2.53 6.65 -6.48
CA ILE A 49 -2.63 8.08 -6.19
C ILE A 49 -4.08 8.49 -5.93
N ASN A 50 -5.01 8.12 -6.83
CA ASN A 50 -6.39 8.63 -6.75
C ASN A 50 -7.42 7.81 -7.56
N ASN A 51 -7.14 6.55 -7.91
CA ASN A 51 -8.06 5.70 -8.68
C ASN A 51 -8.61 6.35 -9.98
N GLU A 52 -7.77 7.11 -10.69
CA GLU A 52 -8.18 7.90 -11.87
C GLU A 52 -8.27 7.07 -13.17
N CYS A 53 -8.37 5.74 -13.07
CA CYS A 53 -8.20 4.70 -14.12
C CYS A 53 -9.10 4.82 -15.37
N ASN A 54 -9.09 5.96 -16.05
CA ASN A 54 -9.96 6.30 -17.18
C ASN A 54 -9.21 6.22 -18.53
N GLY A 55 -7.89 6.11 -18.49
CA GLY A 55 -7.01 6.09 -19.65
C GLY A 55 -6.54 7.47 -20.10
N GLU A 56 -5.73 7.46 -21.15
CA GLU A 56 -5.35 8.66 -21.88
C GLU A 56 -6.45 9.06 -22.86
N ASP A 57 -6.82 10.33 -22.83
CA ASP A 57 -7.61 10.97 -23.88
C ASP A 57 -6.65 11.43 -24.99
N LYS A 58 -6.80 10.91 -26.20
CA LYS A 58 -5.91 11.25 -27.32
C LYS A 58 -6.24 12.60 -27.96
N ASP A 59 -7.50 13.02 -27.85
CA ASP A 59 -8.04 14.17 -28.54
C ASP A 59 -7.88 15.44 -27.70
N GLU A 60 -7.86 15.33 -26.36
CA GLU A 60 -7.73 16.47 -25.45
C GLU A 60 -6.33 16.60 -24.85
N PRO A 61 -5.47 17.54 -25.30
CA PRO A 61 -4.09 17.68 -24.83
C PRO A 61 -3.94 17.92 -23.32
N GLY A 62 -4.93 18.57 -22.68
CA GLY A 62 -4.89 19.04 -21.30
C GLY A 62 -5.92 18.41 -20.36
N GLY A 63 -6.55 17.29 -20.74
CA GLY A 63 -7.65 16.69 -19.97
C GLY A 63 -7.28 16.32 -18.53
N PRO A 64 -8.23 16.37 -17.58
CA PRO A 64 -7.96 16.09 -16.17
C PRO A 64 -7.65 14.61 -15.89
N GLY A 65 -7.22 14.31 -14.66
CA GLY A 65 -7.05 12.93 -14.17
C GLY A 65 -5.86 12.16 -14.76
N GLU A 66 -6.07 10.87 -15.04
CA GLU A 66 -5.03 9.95 -15.52
C GLU A 66 -4.47 10.34 -16.89
N SER A 67 -5.27 10.95 -17.77
CA SER A 67 -4.82 11.42 -19.09
C SER A 67 -3.62 12.36 -18.98
N ARG A 68 -3.70 13.38 -18.10
CA ARG A 68 -2.57 14.29 -17.83
C ARG A 68 -1.35 13.57 -17.25
N ARG A 69 -1.55 12.54 -16.41
CA ARG A 69 -0.44 11.77 -15.83
C ARG A 69 0.30 10.97 -16.89
N ILE A 70 -0.43 10.30 -17.78
CA ILE A 70 0.13 9.52 -18.89
C ILE A 70 0.90 10.43 -19.84
N LYS A 71 0.33 11.57 -20.22
CA LYS A 71 0.98 12.53 -21.11
C LYS A 71 2.25 13.12 -20.51
N ALA A 72 2.20 13.52 -19.24
CA ALA A 72 3.39 13.98 -18.52
C ALA A 72 4.47 12.89 -18.46
N PHE A 73 4.08 11.64 -18.15
CA PHE A 73 5.01 10.51 -18.12
C PHE A 73 5.66 10.27 -19.49
N LYS A 74 4.88 10.21 -20.57
CA LYS A 74 5.38 10.10 -21.96
C LYS A 74 6.33 11.23 -22.32
N TRP A 75 6.00 12.46 -21.93
CA TRP A 75 6.86 13.62 -22.17
C TRP A 75 8.20 13.49 -21.44
N PHE A 76 8.20 13.12 -20.16
CA PHE A 76 9.45 12.89 -19.41
C PHE A 76 10.27 11.73 -20.00
N CYS A 77 9.63 10.63 -20.39
CA CYS A 77 10.31 9.52 -21.06
C CYS A 77 11.01 9.97 -22.35
N SER A 78 10.32 10.75 -23.18
CA SER A 78 10.90 11.36 -24.40
C SER A 78 12.07 12.28 -24.07
N TYR A 79 11.92 13.17 -23.08
CA TYR A 79 12.96 14.08 -22.64
C TYR A 79 14.23 13.35 -22.16
N PHE A 80 14.10 12.24 -21.44
CA PHE A 80 15.21 11.43 -20.95
C PHE A 80 15.69 10.34 -21.94
N GLY A 81 15.07 10.21 -23.12
CA GLY A 81 15.44 9.19 -24.11
C GLY A 81 15.18 7.75 -23.68
N VAL A 82 14.18 7.52 -22.82
CA VAL A 82 13.79 6.18 -22.32
C VAL A 82 12.42 5.78 -22.87
N PRO A 83 12.16 4.48 -23.08
CA PRO A 83 10.84 4.02 -23.52
C PRO A 83 9.81 4.19 -22.40
N ALA A 84 8.62 4.70 -22.73
CA ALA A 84 7.49 4.77 -21.80
C ALA A 84 6.88 3.37 -21.53
N GLY A 85 7.01 2.45 -22.48
CA GLY A 85 6.33 1.14 -22.44
C GLY A 85 5.05 1.12 -23.27
N ALA A 86 4.31 0.01 -23.21
CA ALA A 86 3.09 -0.18 -24.00
C ALA A 86 1.93 0.65 -23.44
N ASP A 87 1.17 1.32 -24.32
CA ASP A 87 0.04 2.20 -23.93
C ASP A 87 -0.97 1.53 -22.99
N LYS A 88 -1.27 0.24 -23.22
CA LYS A 88 -2.17 -0.56 -22.35
C LYS A 88 -1.71 -0.61 -20.89
N LEU A 89 -0.39 -0.54 -20.64
CA LEU A 89 0.23 -0.63 -19.32
C LEU A 89 0.55 0.74 -18.70
N LEU A 90 0.29 1.82 -19.44
CA LEU A 90 0.38 3.20 -18.93
C LEU A 90 -0.88 3.62 -18.16
N THR A 91 -1.97 2.87 -18.29
CA THR A 91 -3.24 3.10 -17.59
C THR A 91 -3.58 1.93 -16.68
N CYS A 92 -4.35 2.19 -15.61
CA CYS A 92 -4.99 1.15 -14.79
C CYS A 92 -6.43 0.83 -15.21
N LYS A 93 -6.91 1.37 -16.34
CA LYS A 93 -8.27 1.19 -16.85
C LYS A 93 -8.64 -0.27 -17.03
N ASP A 94 -7.80 -1.02 -17.72
CA ASP A 94 -8.05 -2.43 -18.05
C ASP A 94 -7.47 -3.39 -16.99
N MET A 95 -7.10 -2.89 -15.81
CA MET A 95 -6.55 -3.71 -14.72
C MET A 95 -7.66 -4.57 -14.11
N PRO A 96 -7.60 -5.92 -14.21
CA PRO A 96 -8.73 -6.79 -13.86
C PRO A 96 -9.16 -6.71 -12.39
N VAL A 97 -8.20 -6.58 -11.48
CA VAL A 97 -8.44 -6.55 -10.03
C VAL A 97 -7.79 -5.29 -9.46
N LYS A 98 -8.59 -4.41 -8.88
CA LYS A 98 -8.09 -3.23 -8.17
C LYS A 98 -7.35 -3.64 -6.90
N LEU A 99 -6.35 -2.87 -6.51
CA LEU A 99 -5.46 -3.21 -5.39
C LEU A 99 -6.21 -3.44 -4.08
N ASP A 100 -7.25 -2.65 -3.80
CA ASP A 100 -8.06 -2.78 -2.57
C ASP A 100 -8.82 -4.12 -2.49
N ALA A 101 -9.02 -4.81 -3.61
CA ALA A 101 -9.61 -6.15 -3.65
C ALA A 101 -8.60 -7.28 -3.41
N LEU A 102 -7.31 -6.96 -3.28
CA LEU A 102 -6.27 -7.92 -2.91
C LEU A 102 -6.35 -8.19 -1.40
N ARG A 103 -6.54 -9.46 -1.04
CA ARG A 103 -6.87 -9.90 0.34
C ARG A 103 -5.64 -10.06 1.23
N TYR A 104 -4.80 -9.04 1.30
CA TYR A 104 -3.64 -8.98 2.21
C TYR A 104 -3.47 -7.58 2.83
N ASN A 105 -4.59 -6.90 3.08
CA ASN A 105 -4.70 -5.59 3.71
C ASN A 105 -4.49 -5.66 5.24
N TYR A 106 -3.33 -6.17 5.65
CA TYR A 106 -3.03 -6.39 7.05
C TYR A 106 -2.47 -5.15 7.74
N SER A 107 -2.92 -4.91 8.96
CA SER A 107 -2.37 -3.91 9.87
C SER A 107 -2.13 -4.52 11.25
N TYR A 108 -1.22 -3.94 12.03
CA TYR A 108 -1.09 -4.30 13.44
C TYR A 108 -2.24 -3.70 14.25
N GLN A 109 -2.82 -4.56 15.08
CA GLN A 109 -3.90 -4.23 16.02
C GLN A 109 -3.56 -4.86 17.37
N PRO A 110 -4.22 -4.43 18.48
CA PRO A 110 -4.14 -5.17 19.72
C PRO A 110 -4.39 -6.65 19.47
N ASP A 111 -3.60 -7.50 20.12
CA ASP A 111 -3.83 -8.93 20.07
C ASP A 111 -5.09 -9.25 20.91
N TRP A 112 -6.24 -9.23 20.24
CA TRP A 112 -7.54 -9.48 20.86
C TRP A 112 -7.63 -10.85 21.55
N SER A 113 -6.74 -11.79 21.23
CA SER A 113 -6.69 -13.10 21.88
C SER A 113 -6.05 -13.07 23.26
N SER A 114 -5.29 -12.01 23.59
CA SER A 114 -4.55 -11.86 24.84
C SER A 114 -4.96 -10.64 25.67
N THR A 115 -5.70 -9.66 25.12
CA THR A 115 -6.04 -8.42 25.85
C THR A 115 -6.75 -8.63 27.19
N TRP A 116 -7.47 -9.75 27.35
CA TRP A 116 -8.23 -10.12 28.53
C TRP A 116 -7.41 -10.97 29.54
N ARG A 117 -6.13 -11.22 29.28
CA ARG A 117 -5.24 -12.05 30.12
C ARG A 117 -4.30 -11.17 30.95
N GLU A 118 -3.82 -11.72 32.06
CA GLU A 118 -2.81 -11.12 32.94
C GLU A 118 -1.40 -11.31 32.35
N GLU A 119 -1.17 -10.73 31.18
CA GLU A 119 0.12 -10.69 30.50
C GLU A 119 0.27 -9.37 29.74
N PRO A 120 1.50 -8.87 29.45
CA PRO A 120 1.67 -7.60 28.76
C PRO A 120 0.90 -7.52 27.43
N CYS A 121 0.22 -6.39 27.18
CA CYS A 121 -0.47 -6.18 25.91
C CYS A 121 0.49 -6.36 24.74
N ASN A 122 0.00 -7.07 23.72
CA ASN A 122 0.74 -7.32 22.49
C ASN A 122 -0.09 -6.86 21.28
N CYS A 123 0.54 -6.86 20.11
CA CYS A 123 -0.14 -6.62 18.85
C CYS A 123 0.08 -7.76 17.86
N ALA A 124 -0.98 -8.08 17.12
CA ALA A 124 -0.99 -9.10 16.08
C ALA A 124 -1.51 -8.52 14.75
N PRO A 125 -1.14 -9.12 13.60
CA PRO A 125 -1.70 -8.74 12.31
C PRO A 125 -3.21 -9.04 12.24
N ALA A 126 -3.99 -8.07 11.76
CA ALA A 126 -5.42 -8.22 11.53
C ALA A 126 -5.77 -7.86 10.07
N GLY A 127 -6.75 -8.56 9.49
CA GLY A 127 -7.14 -8.45 8.07
C GLY A 127 -7.98 -7.23 7.71
N TYR A 128 -7.82 -6.13 8.43
CA TYR A 128 -8.49 -4.87 8.17
C TYR A 128 -7.52 -3.69 8.29
N GLY A 129 -7.85 -2.59 7.62
CA GLY A 129 -7.01 -1.40 7.55
C GLY A 129 -6.82 -0.74 8.92
N GLY A 130 -5.59 -0.30 9.18
CA GLY A 130 -5.20 0.36 10.42
C GLY A 130 -3.98 1.26 10.20
N LEU A 131 -3.65 2.08 11.20
CA LEU A 131 -2.60 3.09 11.08
C LEU A 131 -1.20 2.50 10.89
N ILE A 132 -0.95 1.35 11.50
CA ILE A 132 0.36 0.71 11.53
C ILE A 132 0.33 -0.51 10.60
N PRO A 133 1.02 -0.48 9.45
CA PRO A 133 0.94 -1.56 8.48
C PRO A 133 1.68 -2.81 8.97
N TYR A 134 1.15 -3.98 8.59
CA TYR A 134 1.87 -5.24 8.63
C TYR A 134 2.21 -5.65 7.20
N PHE A 135 3.48 -5.99 6.96
CA PHE A 135 3.96 -6.40 5.65
C PHE A 135 4.10 -7.92 5.61
N ASP A 136 3.13 -8.59 5.00
CA ASP A 136 3.16 -10.05 4.84
C ASP A 136 4.38 -10.48 4.00
N PRO A 137 5.26 -11.37 4.53
CA PRO A 137 6.42 -11.88 3.80
C PRO A 137 6.08 -12.56 2.47
N ALA A 138 4.85 -13.06 2.31
CA ALA A 138 4.41 -13.66 1.05
C ALA A 138 4.20 -12.63 -0.07
N TYR A 139 4.00 -11.35 0.26
CA TYR A 139 3.54 -10.34 -0.70
C TYR A 139 4.40 -9.06 -0.74
N TYR A 140 5.23 -8.81 0.28
CA TYR A 140 6.05 -7.60 0.38
C TYR A 140 7.56 -7.91 0.37
N PRO A 141 8.38 -7.03 -0.26
CA PRO A 141 9.83 -7.14 -0.20
C PRO A 141 10.40 -7.15 1.22
N GLN A 142 11.52 -7.87 1.41
CA GLN A 142 12.15 -8.07 2.72
C GLN A 142 12.47 -6.77 3.48
N LYS A 143 12.81 -5.69 2.75
CA LYS A 143 13.06 -4.36 3.33
C LYS A 143 11.88 -3.84 4.16
N PHE A 144 10.64 -4.17 3.79
CA PHE A 144 9.45 -3.80 4.54
C PHE A 144 9.12 -4.83 5.61
N VAL A 145 9.29 -6.12 5.33
CA VAL A 145 9.09 -7.20 6.32
C VAL A 145 9.98 -6.99 7.56
N GLN A 146 11.22 -6.55 7.38
CA GLN A 146 12.14 -6.21 8.47
C GLN A 146 11.63 -5.07 9.37
N MET A 147 10.67 -4.26 8.90
CA MET A 147 10.04 -3.21 9.70
C MET A 147 8.93 -3.74 10.60
N ASN A 148 8.45 -4.97 10.41
CA ASN A 148 7.30 -5.52 11.14
C ASN A 148 7.52 -5.51 12.64
N GLU A 149 8.70 -5.87 13.15
CA GLU A 149 8.94 -5.87 14.59
C GLU A 149 8.89 -4.44 15.17
N ARG A 150 9.49 -3.47 14.48
CA ARG A 150 9.37 -2.06 14.86
C ARG A 150 7.92 -1.57 14.80
N ASN A 151 7.15 -2.01 13.82
CA ASN A 151 5.74 -1.67 13.68
C ASN A 151 4.91 -2.31 14.80
N ARG A 152 5.17 -3.57 15.17
CA ARG A 152 4.54 -4.25 16.29
C ARG A 152 4.79 -3.49 17.59
N LEU A 153 6.05 -3.12 17.88
CA LEU A 153 6.40 -2.34 19.06
C LEU A 153 5.73 -0.96 19.08
N ARG A 154 5.60 -0.30 17.92
CA ARG A 154 4.84 0.95 17.80
C ARG A 154 3.35 0.77 18.11
N CYS A 155 2.77 -0.36 17.68
CA CYS A 155 1.39 -0.69 18.00
C CYS A 155 1.22 -0.94 19.50
N VAL A 156 2.13 -1.71 20.11
CA VAL A 156 2.11 -1.92 21.56
C VAL A 156 2.22 -0.59 22.31
N ALA A 157 3.16 0.27 21.90
CA ALA A 157 3.31 1.60 22.49
C ALA A 157 2.05 2.48 22.32
N SER A 158 1.34 2.40 21.18
CA SER A 158 0.11 3.16 20.98
C SER A 158 -1.06 2.61 21.81
N VAL A 159 -1.10 1.29 22.05
CA VAL A 159 -2.07 0.67 22.96
C VAL A 159 -1.92 1.22 24.37
N TYR A 160 -0.70 1.25 24.93
CA TYR A 160 -0.49 1.80 26.27
C TYR A 160 -0.65 3.33 26.32
N ALA A 161 -0.26 4.04 25.27
CA ALA A 161 -0.36 5.50 25.23
C ALA A 161 -1.82 6.00 25.15
N ASN A 162 -2.69 5.26 24.48
CA ASN A 162 -4.10 5.62 24.33
C ASN A 162 -5.01 4.37 24.17
N PRO A 163 -5.25 3.63 25.26
CA PRO A 163 -5.99 2.36 25.19
C PRO A 163 -7.45 2.55 24.75
N SER A 164 -8.05 3.70 25.04
CA SER A 164 -9.44 3.99 24.65
C SER A 164 -9.63 4.12 23.13
N MET A 165 -8.56 4.45 22.37
CA MET A 165 -8.57 4.40 20.90
C MET A 165 -8.94 3.01 20.37
N TYR A 166 -8.60 1.97 21.14
CA TYR A 166 -8.83 0.57 20.83
C TYR A 166 -9.99 -0.04 21.61
N SER A 167 -10.80 0.79 22.29
CA SER A 167 -11.85 0.35 23.21
C SER A 167 -11.34 -0.51 24.38
N LEU A 168 -10.07 -0.34 24.78
CA LEU A 168 -9.47 -1.02 25.93
C LEU A 168 -9.53 -0.13 27.17
N ASN A 169 -9.63 -0.75 28.34
CA ASN A 169 -9.61 -0.09 29.65
C ASN A 169 -9.21 -1.09 30.74
N ASN A 170 -8.73 -0.60 31.88
CA ASN A 170 -8.21 -1.47 32.95
C ASN A 170 -9.27 -2.40 33.57
N SER A 171 -10.57 -2.13 33.42
CA SER A 171 -11.62 -3.01 33.96
C SER A 171 -11.84 -4.27 33.12
N THR A 172 -11.58 -4.20 31.82
CA THR A 172 -11.85 -5.31 30.87
C THR A 172 -10.60 -5.80 30.14
N SER A 173 -9.46 -5.16 30.37
CA SER A 173 -8.21 -5.43 29.66
C SER A 173 -7.05 -5.51 30.64
N PRO A 174 -6.91 -6.63 31.38
CA PRO A 174 -5.84 -6.81 32.36
C PRO A 174 -4.43 -6.69 31.78
N CYS A 175 -4.27 -6.84 30.46
CA CYS A 175 -2.97 -6.67 29.83
C CYS A 175 -2.35 -5.27 30.01
N LEU A 176 -3.17 -4.27 30.32
CA LEU A 176 -2.75 -2.88 30.51
C LEU A 176 -2.03 -2.64 31.85
N ASP A 177 -2.13 -3.58 32.79
CA ASP A 177 -1.56 -3.45 34.13
C ASP A 177 -0.08 -3.94 34.22
N HIS A 178 0.56 -4.17 33.07
CA HIS A 178 1.93 -4.70 32.92
C HIS A 178 2.83 -3.78 32.09
#